data_AF-A0A062UEY1-F1
#
_entry.id   AF-A0A062UEY1-F1
#
_cell.length_a   1.000
_cell.length_b   1.000
_cell.length_c   1.000
_cell.angle_alpha   90.00
_cell.angle_beta   90.00
_cell.angle_gamma   90.00
#
_symmetry.space_group_name_H-M   'P 1'
#
loop_
_entity.id
_entity.type
_entity.pdbx_description
1 polymer ?
#
loop_
_entity_poly.entity_id
_entity_poly.type
_entity_poly.pdbx_seq_one_letter_code
_entity_poly.pdbx_strand_id
1 'polypeptide(L)'
;MNIKHIMTFIVLSGIGWLMDFAAFGMLVSFVHLAPFFANYISSVCGAAFAFFAFSVISTKGLYRPRGRELAIYVGYQVASITVFSLAIEFLSRLLGQYDFMVFGLVVAPLLAKVVVTPFTLLTNYVVSRLLIGVFSVASTAEPAK
;
A
#
# COMPACT_ATOMS: atom_id res chain seq x y z
N MET A 1 7.65 22.58 -8.46
CA MET A 1 7.58 21.39 -7.57
C MET A 1 9.01 20.98 -7.23
N ASN A 2 9.41 20.97 -5.95
CA ASN A 2 10.80 20.81 -5.54
C ASN A 2 11.22 19.33 -5.59
N ILE A 3 12.25 18.98 -6.36
CA ILE A 3 12.67 17.59 -6.65
C ILE A 3 12.92 16.76 -5.38
N LYS A 4 13.38 17.43 -4.31
CA LYS A 4 13.62 16.82 -3.00
C LYS A 4 12.37 16.16 -2.40
N HIS A 5 11.18 16.74 -2.59
CA HIS A 5 9.95 16.17 -2.01
C HIS A 5 9.49 14.91 -2.74
N ILE A 6 9.67 14.87 -4.07
CA ILE A 6 9.36 13.70 -4.88
C ILE A 6 10.30 12.54 -4.50
N MET A 7 11.60 12.83 -4.35
CA MET A 7 12.57 11.83 -3.91
C MET A 7 12.27 11.30 -2.50
N THR A 8 11.95 12.17 -1.54
CA THR A 8 11.55 11.74 -0.19
C THR A 8 10.29 10.86 -0.22
N PHE A 9 9.29 11.22 -1.03
CA PHE A 9 8.08 10.41 -1.18
C PHE A 9 8.38 9.02 -1.77
N ILE A 10 9.18 8.96 -2.85
CA ILE A 10 9.58 7.69 -3.49
C ILE A 10 10.34 6.81 -2.50
N VAL A 11 11.30 7.37 -1.77
CA VAL A 11 12.10 6.62 -0.79
C VAL A 11 11.23 6.10 0.35
N LEU A 12 10.35 6.94 0.92
CA LEU A 12 9.48 6.52 2.01
C LEU A 12 8.44 5.48 1.58
N SER A 13 7.86 5.66 0.40
CA SER A 13 6.93 4.68 -0.17
C SER A 13 7.65 3.36 -0.50
N GLY A 14 8.89 3.43 -0.98
CA GLY A 14 9.72 2.25 -1.27
C GLY A 14 10.07 1.47 -0.01
N ILE A 15 10.43 2.15 1.08
CA ILE A 15 10.73 1.49 2.37
C ILE A 15 9.46 0.85 2.95
N GLY A 16 8.33 1.55 2.92
CA GLY A 16 7.05 1.00 3.38
C GLY A 16 6.66 -0.25 2.59
N TRP A 17 6.93 -0.26 1.28
CA TRP A 17 6.71 -1.44 0.44
C TRP A 17 7.67 -2.60 0.77
N LEU A 18 8.97 -2.34 0.97
CA LEU A 18 9.92 -3.38 1.35
C LEU A 18 9.52 -4.05 2.67
N MET A 19 9.04 -3.26 3.63
CA MET A 19 8.52 -3.76 4.90
C MET A 19 7.25 -4.62 4.70
N ASP A 20 6.31 -4.18 3.86
CA ASP A 20 5.12 -4.97 3.50
C ASP A 20 5.51 -6.30 2.81
N PHE A 21 6.45 -6.28 1.88
CA PHE A 21 6.91 -7.47 1.19
C PHE A 21 7.61 -8.44 2.14
N ALA A 22 8.48 -7.94 3.02
CA ALA A 22 9.16 -8.75 4.03
C ALA A 22 8.16 -9.36 5.02
N ALA A 23 7.21 -8.58 5.54
CA ALA A 23 6.18 -9.05 6.46
C ALA A 23 5.28 -10.12 5.80
N PHE A 24 4.88 -9.90 4.53
CA PHE A 24 4.16 -10.90 3.76
C PHE A 24 4.94 -12.20 3.61
N GLY A 25 6.22 -12.11 3.22
CA GLY A 25 7.08 -13.26 3.05
C GLY A 25 7.25 -14.04 4.35
N MET A 26 7.38 -13.36 5.48
CA MET A 26 7.44 -14.02 6.80
C MET A 26 6.13 -14.73 7.15
N LEU A 27 4.98 -14.09 6.91
CA LEU A 27 3.66 -14.66 7.21
C LEU A 27 3.35 -15.89 6.34
N VAL A 28 3.73 -15.88 5.05
CA VAL A 28 3.55 -17.04 4.18
C VAL A 28 4.57 -18.14 4.47
N SER A 29 5.84 -17.79 4.69
CA SER A 29 6.92 -18.79 4.77
C SER A 29 7.05 -19.45 6.14
N PHE A 30 6.82 -18.71 7.23
CA PHE A 30 7.01 -19.21 8.60
C PHE A 30 5.70 -19.46 9.35
N VAL A 31 4.67 -18.65 9.08
CA VAL A 31 3.35 -18.78 9.73
C VAL A 31 2.37 -19.59 8.88
N HIS A 32 2.71 -19.85 7.62
CA HIS A 32 1.85 -20.56 6.64
C HIS A 32 0.46 -19.96 6.53
N LEU A 33 0.37 -18.64 6.68
CA LEU A 33 -0.88 -17.93 6.62
C LEU A 33 -1.36 -17.85 5.16
N ALA A 34 -2.67 -17.97 4.94
CA ALA A 34 -3.23 -17.89 3.59
C ALA A 34 -2.85 -16.55 2.92
N PRO A 35 -2.53 -16.54 1.61
CA PRO A 35 -2.05 -15.35 0.89
C PRO A 35 -2.94 -14.12 1.09
N PHE A 36 -4.26 -14.30 1.11
CA PHE A 36 -5.20 -13.23 1.42
C PHE A 36 -4.90 -12.54 2.77
N PHE A 37 -4.84 -13.30 3.86
CA PHE A 37 -4.63 -12.75 5.21
C PHE A 37 -3.21 -12.24 5.40
N ALA A 38 -2.22 -12.95 4.81
CA ALA A 38 -0.83 -12.51 4.82
C ALA A 38 -0.68 -11.13 4.17
N ASN A 39 -1.28 -10.92 2.99
CA ASN A 39 -1.22 -9.63 2.31
C ASN A 39 -2.02 -8.57 3.05
N TYR A 40 -3.20 -8.91 3.57
CA TYR A 40 -4.03 -7.96 4.29
C TYR A 40 -3.30 -7.40 5.51
N ILE A 41 -2.74 -8.26 6.35
CA ILE A 41 -1.98 -7.85 7.54
C ILE A 41 -0.73 -7.07 7.14
N SER A 42 0.06 -7.61 6.20
CA SER A 42 1.32 -6.96 5.80
C SER A 42 1.08 -5.57 5.21
N SER A 43 0.03 -5.40 4.41
CA SER A 43 -0.27 -4.13 3.73
C SER A 43 -0.87 -3.10 4.67
N VAL A 44 -1.62 -3.53 5.68
CA VAL A 44 -2.06 -2.63 6.77
C VAL A 44 -0.85 -2.14 7.57
N CYS A 45 0.08 -3.03 7.94
CA CYS A 45 1.32 -2.67 8.62
C CYS A 45 2.17 -1.70 7.79
N GLY A 46 2.35 -1.99 6.49
CA GLY A 46 3.11 -1.13 5.56
C GLY A 46 2.48 0.25 5.39
N ALA A 47 1.14 0.31 5.24
CA ALA A 47 0.41 1.58 5.13
C ALA A 47 0.50 2.41 6.42
N ALA A 48 0.38 1.76 7.59
CA ALA A 48 0.54 2.43 8.88
C ALA A 48 1.96 2.99 9.03
N PHE A 49 2.99 2.19 8.70
CA PHE A 49 4.38 2.65 8.74
C PHE A 49 4.61 3.84 7.81
N ALA A 50 4.15 3.79 6.56
CA ALA A 50 4.29 4.89 5.60
C ALA A 50 3.61 6.17 6.11
N PHE A 51 2.43 6.04 6.72
CA PHE A 51 1.71 7.16 7.33
C PHE A 51 2.50 7.77 8.51
N PHE A 52 3.00 6.94 9.43
CA PHE A 52 3.81 7.42 10.56
C PHE A 52 5.12 8.05 10.10
N ALA A 53 5.84 7.40 9.18
CA ALA A 53 7.10 7.90 8.64
C ALA A 53 6.90 9.25 7.94
N PHE A 54 5.83 9.39 7.15
CA PHE A 54 5.46 10.67 6.55
C PHE A 54 5.14 11.71 7.63
N SER A 55 4.32 11.37 8.63
CA SER A 55 3.98 12.30 9.72
C SER A 55 5.20 12.79 10.51
N VAL A 56 6.17 11.92 10.80
CA VAL A 56 7.41 12.25 11.53
C VAL A 56 8.34 13.15 10.70
N ILE A 57 8.34 13.00 9.37
CA ILE A 57 9.17 13.82 8.48
C ILE A 57 8.49 15.15 8.15
N SER A 58 7.15 15.16 8.14
CA SER A 58 6.33 16.31 7.78
C SER A 58 6.08 17.31 8.92
N THR A 59 6.46 16.98 10.17
CA THR A 59 6.45 17.91 11.33
C THR A 59 7.34 19.14 11.15
N LYS A 60 8.12 19.23 10.06
CA LYS A 60 8.73 20.47 9.57
C LYS A 60 7.78 21.40 8.78
N GLY A 61 6.46 21.27 8.96
CA GLY A 61 5.46 22.23 8.45
C GLY A 61 4.82 21.89 7.10
N LEU A 62 4.92 20.64 6.63
CA LEU A 62 4.22 20.22 5.42
C LEU A 62 2.87 19.58 5.78
N TYR A 63 1.79 20.16 5.25
CA TYR A 63 0.44 19.62 5.06
C TYR A 63 -0.08 18.61 6.13
N ARG A 64 -0.94 19.09 7.03
CA ARG A 64 -1.79 18.23 7.87
C ARG A 64 -3.09 17.91 7.12
N PRO A 65 -3.33 16.67 6.66
CA PRO A 65 -4.60 16.33 6.03
C PRO A 65 -5.75 16.56 7.01
N ARG A 66 -6.84 17.14 6.52
CA ARG A 66 -8.05 17.36 7.32
C ARG A 66 -8.70 16.01 7.64
N GLY A 67 -9.46 15.91 8.74
CA GLY A 67 -10.06 14.62 9.18
C GLY A 67 -10.90 13.92 8.10
N ARG A 68 -11.58 14.68 7.23
CA ARG A 68 -12.34 14.14 6.08
C ARG A 68 -11.44 13.49 5.03
N GLU A 69 -10.30 14.11 4.72
CA GLU A 69 -9.35 13.64 3.71
C GLU A 69 -8.69 12.33 4.16
N LEU A 70 -8.36 12.27 5.45
CA LEU A 70 -7.85 11.06 6.08
C LEU A 70 -8.88 9.93 6.05
N ALA A 71 -10.15 10.22 6.35
CA ALA A 71 -11.22 9.22 6.32
C ALA A 71 -11.44 8.64 4.90
N ILE A 72 -11.47 9.50 3.88
CA ILE A 72 -11.59 9.06 2.48
C ILE A 72 -10.38 8.21 2.08
N TYR A 73 -9.17 8.65 2.42
CA TYR A 73 -7.95 7.93 2.11
C TYR A 73 -7.89 6.56 2.80
N VAL A 74 -8.25 6.48 4.09
CA VAL A 74 -8.32 5.21 4.83
C VAL A 74 -9.38 4.29 4.23
N GLY A 75 -10.57 4.81 3.88
CA GLY A 75 -11.61 4.02 3.22
C GLY A 75 -11.15 3.44 1.88
N TYR A 76 -10.48 4.26 1.06
CA TYR A 76 -9.83 3.80 -0.16
C TYR A 76 -8.77 2.73 0.13
N GLN A 77 -7.91 2.95 1.14
CA GLN A 77 -6.83 2.03 1.46
C GLN A 77 -7.36 0.65 1.86
N VAL A 78 -8.43 0.59 2.65
CA VAL A 78 -9.09 -0.67 3.04
C VAL A 78 -9.65 -1.39 1.81
N ALA A 79 -10.36 -0.67 0.93
CA ALA A 79 -10.90 -1.25 -0.30
C ALA A 79 -9.79 -1.76 -1.22
N SER A 80 -8.75 -0.95 -1.44
CA SER A 80 -7.59 -1.28 -2.27
C SER A 80 -6.87 -2.52 -1.74
N ILE A 81 -6.54 -2.56 -0.44
CA ILE A 81 -5.90 -3.73 0.18
C ILE A 81 -6.75 -4.97 0.01
N THR A 82 -8.07 -4.88 0.21
CA THR A 82 -8.98 -6.01 0.04
C THR A 82 -8.95 -6.56 -1.39
N VAL A 83 -9.09 -5.68 -2.39
CA VAL A 83 -9.08 -6.06 -3.81
C VAL A 83 -7.76 -6.71 -4.20
N PHE A 84 -6.63 -6.12 -3.81
CA PHE A 84 -5.32 -6.66 -4.15
C PHE A 84 -4.98 -7.94 -3.36
N SER A 85 -5.47 -8.09 -2.11
CA SER A 85 -5.37 -9.36 -1.39
C SER A 85 -6.14 -10.48 -2.09
N LEU A 86 -7.33 -10.21 -2.63
CA LEU A 86 -8.08 -11.17 -3.44
C LEU A 86 -7.35 -11.52 -4.74
N ALA A 87 -6.77 -10.51 -5.41
CA ALA A 87 -5.99 -10.74 -6.63
C ALA A 87 -4.74 -11.60 -6.37
N ILE A 88 -4.02 -11.36 -5.27
CA ILE A 88 -2.87 -12.17 -4.86
C ILE A 88 -3.32 -13.60 -4.53
N GLU A 89 -4.39 -13.78 -3.75
CA GLU A 89 -4.92 -15.11 -3.44
C GLU A 89 -5.29 -15.89 -4.71
N PHE A 90 -6.03 -15.24 -5.62
CA PHE A 90 -6.45 -15.83 -6.89
C PHE A 90 -5.23 -16.24 -7.74
N LEU A 91 -4.28 -15.33 -7.92
CA LEU A 91 -3.07 -15.59 -8.70
C LEU A 91 -2.18 -16.64 -8.04
N SER A 92 -2.11 -16.68 -6.71
CA SER A 92 -1.37 -17.71 -5.96
C SER A 92 -1.95 -19.09 -6.24
N ARG A 93 -3.28 -19.24 -6.23
CA ARG A 93 -3.95 -20.51 -6.55
C ARG A 93 -3.75 -20.92 -8.00
N LEU A 94 -3.82 -19.96 -8.94
CA LEU A 94 -3.51 -20.22 -10.35
C LEU A 94 -2.05 -20.64 -10.56
N LEU A 95 -1.10 -20.09 -9.82
CA LEU A 95 0.30 -20.50 -9.93
C LEU A 95 0.57 -21.85 -9.24
N GLY A 96 -0.13 -22.12 -8.13
CA GLY A 96 0.00 -23.35 -7.34
C GLY A 96 -0.78 -24.55 -7.87
N GLN A 97 -1.64 -24.39 -8.88
CA GLN A 97 -2.48 -25.49 -9.40
C GLN A 97 -1.69 -26.66 -10.01
N TYR A 98 -0.40 -26.47 -10.29
CA TYR A 98 0.48 -27.47 -10.88
C TYR A 98 1.45 -28.12 -9.89
N ASP A 99 1.49 -27.69 -8.62
CA ASP A 99 2.42 -28.22 -7.62
C ASP A 99 1.92 -28.03 -6.17
N PHE A 100 1.69 -29.14 -5.44
CA PHE A 100 1.28 -29.14 -4.03
C PHE A 100 2.46 -29.06 -3.04
N MET A 101 3.70 -29.02 -3.54
CA MET A 101 4.91 -29.00 -2.72
C MET A 101 5.26 -27.56 -2.28
N VAL A 102 6.47 -27.36 -1.74
CA VAL A 102 6.98 -26.05 -1.25
C VAL A 102 6.75 -24.91 -2.26
N PHE A 103 6.74 -25.22 -3.56
CA PHE A 103 6.46 -24.25 -4.62
C PHE A 103 5.05 -23.65 -4.50
N GLY A 104 4.01 -24.45 -4.34
CA GLY A 104 2.63 -23.98 -4.25
C GLY A 104 2.34 -23.21 -2.95
N LEU A 105 2.95 -23.61 -1.83
CA LEU A 105 2.69 -23.01 -0.52
C LEU A 105 3.46 -21.72 -0.25
N VAL A 106 4.67 -21.56 -0.81
CA VAL A 106 5.56 -20.43 -0.48
C VAL A 106 5.94 -19.62 -1.71
N VAL A 107 6.34 -20.28 -2.80
CA VAL A 107 6.86 -19.58 -3.99
C VAL A 107 5.73 -18.93 -4.78
N ALA A 108 4.62 -19.63 -5.02
CA ALA A 108 3.47 -19.12 -5.76
C ALA A 108 2.87 -17.84 -5.13
N PRO A 109 2.67 -17.73 -3.81
CA PRO A 109 2.23 -16.49 -3.18
C PRO A 109 3.21 -15.32 -3.32
N LEU A 110 4.52 -15.59 -3.20
CA LEU A 110 5.55 -14.57 -3.38
C LEU A 110 5.56 -14.04 -4.81
N LEU A 111 5.49 -14.93 -5.81
CA LEU A 111 5.40 -14.55 -7.22
C LEU A 111 4.12 -13.76 -7.51
N ALA A 112 2.98 -14.21 -6.99
CA ALA A 112 1.72 -13.49 -7.11
C ALA A 112 1.84 -12.06 -6.57
N LYS A 113 2.47 -11.89 -5.40
CA LYS A 113 2.68 -10.57 -4.81
C LYS A 113 3.62 -9.69 -5.65
N VAL A 114 4.69 -10.23 -6.22
CA VAL A 114 5.59 -9.50 -7.13
C VAL A 114 4.84 -9.01 -8.37
N VAL A 115 3.95 -9.82 -8.94
CA VAL A 115 3.17 -9.44 -10.13
C VAL A 115 2.11 -8.39 -9.81
N VAL A 116 1.39 -8.52 -8.70
CA VAL A 116 0.28 -7.62 -8.35
C VAL A 116 0.76 -6.27 -7.83
N THR A 117 1.89 -6.25 -7.11
CA THR A 117 2.43 -5.05 -6.44
C THR A 117 2.58 -3.82 -7.35
N PRO A 118 3.16 -3.90 -8.55
CA PRO A 118 3.31 -2.73 -9.44
C PRO A 118 1.96 -2.05 -9.72
N PHE A 119 0.89 -2.83 -9.89
CA PHE A 119 -0.45 -2.31 -10.08
C PHE A 119 -1.00 -1.64 -8.82
N THR A 120 -0.74 -2.23 -7.64
CA THR A 120 -1.08 -1.62 -6.35
C THR A 120 -0.41 -0.26 -6.18
N LEU A 121 0.90 -0.18 -6.45
CA LEU A 121 1.67 1.06 -6.34
C LEU A 121 1.19 2.11 -7.35
N LEU A 122 0.92 1.72 -8.59
CA LEU A 122 0.39 2.62 -9.61
C LEU A 122 -0.99 3.18 -9.21
N THR A 123 -1.89 2.33 -8.73
CA THR A 123 -3.23 2.73 -8.30
C THR A 123 -3.16 3.68 -7.11
N ASN A 124 -2.33 3.35 -6.11
CA ASN A 124 -2.11 4.19 -4.93
C ASN A 124 -1.51 5.55 -5.31
N TYR A 125 -0.58 5.59 -6.26
CA TYR A 125 -0.01 6.84 -6.76
C TYR A 125 -1.06 7.70 -7.47
N VAL A 126 -1.85 7.12 -8.38
CA VAL A 126 -2.91 7.82 -9.11
C VAL A 126 -3.94 8.39 -8.14
N VAL A 127 -4.42 7.60 -7.19
CA VAL A 127 -5.43 8.05 -6.22
C VAL A 127 -4.87 9.12 -5.29
N SER A 128 -3.64 8.96 -4.79
CA SER A 128 -3.01 10.00 -3.96
C SER A 128 -2.86 11.31 -4.74
N ARG A 129 -2.51 11.25 -6.02
CA ARG A 129 -2.40 12.43 -6.88
C ARG A 129 -3.75 13.08 -7.17
N LEU A 130 -4.78 12.28 -7.44
CA LEU A 130 -6.15 12.77 -7.64
C LEU A 130 -6.69 13.42 -6.38
N LEU A 131 -6.50 12.77 -5.22
CA LEU A 131 -6.89 13.31 -3.93
C LEU A 131 -6.20 14.64 -3.65
N ILE A 132 -4.87 14.73 -3.79
CA ILE A 132 -4.13 15.99 -3.63
C ILE A 132 -4.61 17.06 -4.63
N GLY A 133 -4.86 16.69 -5.89
CA GLY A 133 -5.39 17.62 -6.90
C GLY A 133 -6.79 18.13 -6.56
N VAL A 134 -7.68 17.26 -6.12
CA VAL A 134 -9.04 17.59 -5.66
C VAL A 134 -9.00 18.45 -4.40
N PHE A 135 -8.10 18.15 -3.45
CA PHE A 135 -7.97 18.90 -2.20
C PHE A 135 -7.31 20.27 -2.39
N SER A 136 -6.37 20.40 -3.34
CA SER A 136 -5.81 21.69 -3.73
C SER A 136 -6.88 22.65 -4.28
N VAL A 137 -7.86 22.13 -5.03
CA VAL A 137 -8.97 22.92 -5.59
C VAL A 137 -10.03 23.21 -4.51
N ALA A 138 -10.31 22.26 -3.62
CA ALA A 138 -11.25 22.45 -2.52
C ALA A 138 -10.75 23.46 -1.47
N SER A 139 -9.44 23.52 -1.20
CA SER A 139 -8.83 24.49 -0.28
C SER A 139 -8.90 25.93 -0.80
N THR A 140 -8.98 26.13 -2.12
CA THR A 140 -9.18 27.47 -2.72
C THR A 140 -10.65 27.90 -2.78
N ALA A 141 -11.58 26.96 -2.54
CA ALA A 141 -13.02 27.19 -2.60
C ALA A 141 -13.65 27.47 -1.23
N GLU A 142 -12.87 27.44 -0.15
CA GLU A 142 -13.34 27.79 1.18
C GLU A 142 -13.11 29.30 1.40
N PRO A 143 -14.17 30.14 1.38
CA PRO A 143 -14.01 31.54 1.71
C PRO A 143 -13.48 31.63 3.14
N ALA A 144 -12.43 32.43 3.32
CA ALA A 144 -11.92 32.80 4.63
C ALA A 144 -13.10 33.22 5.53
N LYS A 145 -13.34 32.43 6.58
CA LYS A 145 -14.17 32.85 7.70
C LYS A 145 -13.29 33.59 8.69
#